data_AF-A0A2K9P306-F1
#
_entry.id   AF-A0A2K9P306-F1
#
_cell.length_a   1.000
_cell.length_b   1.000
_cell.length_c   1.000
_cell.angle_alpha   90.00
_cell.angle_beta   90.00
_cell.angle_gamma   90.00
#
_symmetry.space_group_name_H-M   'P 1'
#
loop_
_entity.id
_entity.type
_entity.pdbx_description
1 polymer ?
#
loop_
_entity_poly.entity_id
_entity_poly.type
_entity_poly.pdbx_seq_one_letter_code
_entity_poly.pdbx_strand_id
1 'polypeptide(L)'
;MEKENKLKEDVIKSESSKSEKVIKSEKNTNPKKKSNIATYAVVMIICVIIIILIAAMADNREEEIGNRVMETEQTNASFENELVNLREENYKLKKEQEKNVSKMEEETKYKAVLEVMSNIWTKINMGDTEGAKQDIISLDSSSFDDIQRGYYEALCKILSIDSTTKQPITENNAQ
;
A
#
# COMPACT_ATOMS: atom_id res chain seq x y z
N MET A 1 31.59 -38.30 33.06
CA MET A 1 32.31 -39.56 33.29
C MET A 1 31.30 -40.54 33.87
N GLU A 2 30.80 -41.46 33.04
CA GLU A 2 31.32 -42.85 32.89
C GLU A 2 30.79 -43.73 34.05
N LYS A 3 29.75 -44.55 33.81
CA LYS A 3 29.84 -45.99 33.47
C LYS A 3 30.78 -46.77 34.38
N GLU A 4 30.22 -47.77 35.08
CA GLU A 4 30.76 -49.11 35.41
C GLU A 4 29.70 -49.75 36.32
N ASN A 5 29.00 -50.86 36.07
CA ASN A 5 29.24 -52.14 35.39
C ASN A 5 30.47 -52.91 35.90
N LYS A 6 30.20 -53.95 36.71
CA LYS A 6 30.98 -55.18 36.99
C LYS A 6 30.18 -55.96 38.05
N LEU A 7 29.44 -57.01 37.69
CA LEU A 7 29.91 -58.38 37.40
C LEU A 7 30.79 -58.95 38.53
N LYS A 8 30.23 -59.89 39.29
CA LYS A 8 30.90 -60.98 40.01
C LYS A 8 29.89 -62.15 40.08
N GLU A 9 30.13 -63.23 39.34
CA GLU A 9 30.88 -64.43 39.80
C GLU A 9 30.11 -65.18 40.91
N ASP A 10 29.96 -66.50 40.93
CA ASP A 10 30.25 -67.58 39.99
C ASP A 10 29.79 -68.89 40.67
N VAL A 11 29.78 -70.00 39.92
CA VAL A 11 30.02 -71.39 40.40
C VAL A 11 28.85 -72.21 41.03
N ILE A 12 28.19 -72.98 40.14
CA ILE A 12 28.16 -74.46 40.03
C ILE A 12 28.10 -75.34 41.32
N LYS A 13 27.01 -76.12 41.44
CA LYS A 13 26.90 -77.57 41.79
C LYS A 13 25.43 -77.85 42.16
N SER A 14 24.75 -78.94 41.85
CA SER A 14 25.03 -80.24 41.23
C SER A 14 23.68 -80.95 41.10
N GLU A 15 23.56 -81.85 40.13
CA GLU A 15 22.40 -82.70 39.83
C GLU A 15 21.85 -83.50 41.03
N SER A 16 20.55 -83.79 41.02
CA SER A 16 20.05 -85.15 41.29
C SER A 16 18.55 -85.24 41.00
N SER A 17 18.24 -85.95 39.92
CA SER A 17 16.90 -86.38 39.53
C SER A 17 16.32 -87.37 40.56
N LYS A 18 15.08 -87.16 40.99
CA LYS A 18 14.24 -88.26 41.48
C LYS A 18 12.82 -88.14 40.95
N SER A 19 12.53 -89.10 40.07
CA SER A 19 11.25 -89.44 39.48
C SER A 19 10.16 -89.72 40.50
N GLU A 20 8.95 -89.20 40.28
CA GLU A 20 7.75 -89.97 40.57
C GLU A 20 6.60 -89.57 39.64
N LYS A 21 6.17 -90.54 38.85
CA LYS A 21 5.10 -90.45 37.85
C LYS A 21 3.78 -90.75 38.56
N VAL A 22 2.99 -89.72 38.86
CA VAL A 22 1.60 -89.89 39.31
C VAL A 22 0.68 -89.55 38.15
N ILE A 23 0.05 -90.60 37.59
CA ILE A 23 -1.03 -90.48 36.60
C ILE A 23 -2.28 -90.00 37.34
N LYS A 24 -2.77 -88.81 37.01
CA LYS A 24 -4.14 -88.37 37.34
C LYS A 24 -4.86 -88.04 36.04
N SER A 25 -5.85 -88.87 35.74
CA SER A 25 -6.91 -88.58 34.79
C SER A 25 -7.80 -87.47 35.36
N GLU A 26 -7.83 -86.31 34.72
CA GLU A 26 -8.80 -85.26 35.04
C GLU A 26 -9.38 -84.69 33.75
N LYS A 27 -10.67 -84.95 33.53
CA LYS A 27 -11.51 -84.29 32.52
C LYS A 27 -11.37 -82.79 32.72
N ASN A 28 -10.97 -82.05 31.68
CA ASN A 28 -11.20 -80.61 31.66
C ASN A 28 -11.91 -80.21 30.37
N THR A 29 -13.18 -79.87 30.54
CA THR A 29 -14.08 -79.37 29.53
C THR A 29 -13.60 -78.01 29.02
N ASN A 30 -13.39 -77.88 27.71
CA ASN A 30 -13.21 -76.59 27.07
C ASN A 30 -14.37 -75.63 27.42
N PRO A 31 -14.13 -74.42 27.95
CA PRO A 31 -15.18 -73.43 28.10
C PRO A 31 -15.58 -72.91 26.72
N LYS A 32 -16.86 -73.08 26.36
CA LYS A 32 -17.46 -72.50 25.16
C LYS A 32 -17.36 -70.97 25.22
N LYS A 33 -16.76 -70.33 24.20
CA LYS A 33 -16.78 -68.88 24.01
C LYS A 33 -18.23 -68.37 23.98
N LYS A 34 -18.65 -67.62 25.01
CA LYS A 34 -19.88 -66.82 24.93
C LYS A 34 -19.58 -65.59 24.07
N SER A 35 -20.37 -65.36 23.02
CA SER A 35 -20.22 -64.21 22.14
C SER A 35 -20.55 -62.91 22.89
N ASN A 36 -19.60 -61.97 22.96
CA ASN A 36 -19.74 -60.66 23.59
C ASN A 36 -20.61 -59.68 22.76
N ILE A 37 -21.80 -60.12 22.36
CA ILE A 37 -22.72 -59.38 21.47
C ILE A 37 -23.13 -58.03 22.08
N ALA A 38 -23.30 -57.97 23.41
CA ALA A 38 -23.64 -56.76 24.13
C ALA A 38 -22.50 -55.72 24.10
N THR A 39 -21.24 -56.16 24.24
CA THR A 39 -20.07 -55.28 24.13
C THR A 39 -19.95 -54.72 22.72
N TYR A 40 -20.16 -55.55 21.70
CA TYR A 40 -20.16 -55.10 20.31
C TYR A 40 -21.27 -54.08 20.03
N ALA A 41 -22.48 -54.31 20.55
CA ALA A 41 -23.59 -53.37 20.41
C ALA A 41 -23.30 -52.01 21.07
N VAL A 42 -22.71 -52.01 22.27
CA VAL A 42 -22.31 -50.76 22.96
C VAL A 42 -21.23 -50.02 22.19
N VAL A 43 -20.22 -50.71 21.68
CA VAL A 43 -19.16 -50.11 20.86
C VAL A 43 -19.74 -49.51 19.58
N MET A 44 -20.64 -50.22 18.89
CA MET A 44 -21.30 -49.72 17.69
C MET A 44 -22.11 -48.44 17.96
N ILE A 45 -22.86 -48.39 19.07
CA ILE A 45 -23.61 -47.20 19.46
C ILE A 45 -22.67 -46.02 19.73
N ILE A 46 -21.57 -46.24 20.45
CA ILE A 46 -20.58 -45.20 20.73
C ILE A 46 -19.94 -44.68 19.43
N CYS A 47 -19.55 -45.58 18.52
CA CYS A 47 -19.00 -45.19 17.22
C CYS A 47 -19.97 -44.33 16.41
N VAL A 48 -21.26 -44.69 16.38
CA VAL A 48 -22.29 -43.90 15.67
C VAL A 48 -22.46 -42.52 16.29
N ILE A 49 -22.47 -42.42 17.63
CA ILE A 49 -22.55 -41.12 18.33
C ILE A 49 -21.35 -40.23 17.98
N ILE A 50 -20.14 -40.79 17.96
CA ILE A 50 -18.93 -40.03 17.59
C ILE A 50 -19.01 -39.53 16.15
N ILE A 51 -19.49 -40.36 15.21
CA ILE A 51 -19.65 -39.96 13.80
C ILE A 51 -20.65 -38.80 13.67
N ILE A 52 -21.78 -38.86 14.37
CA ILE A 52 -22.80 -37.79 14.36
C ILE A 52 -22.21 -36.48 14.92
N LEU A 53 -21.45 -36.55 16.02
CA LEU A 53 -20.80 -35.37 16.60
C LEU A 53 -19.76 -34.75 15.67
N ILE A 54 -18.94 -35.56 15.01
CA ILE A 54 -17.94 -35.07 14.04
C ILE A 54 -18.63 -34.43 12.83
N ALA A 55 -19.70 -35.03 12.32
CA ALA A 55 -20.47 -34.47 11.21
C ALA A 55 -21.09 -33.10 11.58
N ALA A 56 -21.75 -33.02 12.74
CA ALA A 56 -22.34 -31.76 13.21
C ALA A 56 -21.30 -30.64 13.46
N MET A 57 -20.12 -30.99 13.99
CA MET A 57 -19.03 -30.04 14.17
C MET A 57 -18.40 -29.62 12.83
N ALA A 58 -18.36 -30.51 11.84
CA ALA A 58 -17.84 -30.21 10.51
C ALA A 58 -18.78 -29.23 9.78
N ASP A 59 -20.09 -29.49 9.78
CA ASP A 59 -21.09 -28.64 9.13
C ASP A 59 -21.10 -27.22 9.71
N ASN A 60 -21.11 -27.10 11.04
CA ASN A 60 -21.10 -25.78 11.71
C ASN A 60 -19.80 -25.00 11.46
N ARG A 61 -18.67 -25.70 11.38
CA ARG A 61 -17.38 -25.09 11.06
C ARG A 61 -17.30 -24.64 9.60
N GLU A 62 -17.87 -25.40 8.68
CA GLU A 62 -17.90 -25.06 7.26
C GLU A 62 -18.76 -23.80 7.01
N GLU A 63 -19.93 -23.71 7.63
CA GLU A 63 -20.79 -22.52 7.56
C GLU A 63 -20.12 -21.27 8.15
N GLU A 64 -19.46 -21.38 9.32
CA GLU A 64 -18.74 -20.26 9.92
C GLU A 64 -17.56 -19.79 9.04
N ILE A 65 -16.80 -20.71 8.46
CA ILE A 65 -15.70 -20.38 7.55
C ILE A 65 -16.25 -19.72 6.28
N GLY A 66 -17.32 -20.26 5.69
CA GLY A 66 -17.95 -19.70 4.49
C GLY A 66 -18.45 -18.26 4.72
N ASN A 67 -19.10 -18.00 5.86
CA ASN A 67 -19.58 -16.67 6.22
C ASN A 67 -18.43 -15.67 6.39
N ARG A 68 -17.36 -16.07 7.10
CA ARG A 68 -16.15 -15.22 7.25
C ARG A 68 -15.47 -14.95 5.91
N VAL A 69 -15.35 -15.96 5.05
CA VAL A 69 -14.77 -15.81 3.71
C VAL A 69 -15.60 -14.82 2.89
N MET A 70 -16.92 -14.99 2.84
CA MET A 70 -17.82 -14.08 2.12
C MET A 70 -17.73 -12.64 2.63
N GLU A 71 -17.70 -12.43 3.95
CA GLU A 71 -17.53 -11.09 4.55
C GLU A 71 -16.16 -10.48 4.17
N THR A 72 -15.09 -11.27 4.20
CA THR A 72 -13.75 -10.81 3.80
C THR A 72 -13.66 -10.51 2.31
N GLU A 73 -14.31 -11.29 1.45
CA GLU A 73 -14.36 -11.05 0.00
C GLU A 73 -15.12 -9.77 -0.32
N GLN A 74 -16.28 -9.55 0.32
CA GLN A 74 -17.06 -8.33 0.16
C GLN A 74 -16.28 -7.09 0.63
N THR A 75 -15.60 -7.20 1.77
CA THR A 75 -14.79 -6.11 2.33
C THR A 75 -13.59 -5.82 1.42
N ASN A 76 -12.92 -6.85 0.91
CA ASN A 76 -11.81 -6.68 -0.04
C ASN A 76 -12.26 -6.02 -1.34
N ALA A 77 -13.41 -6.41 -1.90
CA ALA A 77 -13.96 -5.76 -3.09
C ALA A 77 -14.26 -4.27 -2.83
N SER A 78 -14.78 -3.93 -1.64
CA SER A 78 -14.99 -2.54 -1.24
C SER A 78 -13.67 -1.77 -1.15
N PHE A 79 -12.63 -2.36 -0.54
CA PHE A 79 -11.31 -1.74 -0.44
C PHE A 79 -10.67 -1.52 -1.80
N GLU A 80 -10.76 -2.49 -2.71
CA GLU A 80 -10.24 -2.34 -4.07
C GLU A 80 -10.93 -1.19 -4.81
N ASN A 81 -12.25 -1.08 -4.69
CA ASN A 81 -13.01 0.01 -5.30
C ASN A 81 -12.62 1.38 -4.72
N GLU A 82 -12.51 1.50 -3.39
CA GLU A 82 -12.08 2.73 -2.74
C GLU A 82 -10.64 3.11 -3.16
N LEU A 83 -9.75 2.13 -3.27
CA LEU A 83 -8.37 2.34 -3.70
C LEU A 83 -8.29 2.83 -5.16
N VAL A 84 -9.15 2.31 -6.05
CA VAL A 84 -9.26 2.80 -7.43
C VAL A 84 -9.80 4.22 -7.45
N ASN A 85 -10.86 4.51 -6.70
CA ASN A 85 -11.45 5.85 -6.61
C ASN A 85 -10.45 6.89 -6.08
N LEU A 86 -9.73 6.57 -5.00
CA LEU A 86 -8.70 7.43 -4.43
C LEU A 86 -7.55 7.66 -5.40
N ARG A 87 -7.16 6.66 -6.19
CA ARG A 87 -6.14 6.81 -7.24
C ARG A 87 -6.61 7.75 -8.35
N GLU A 88 -7.86 7.61 -8.79
CA GLU A 88 -8.43 8.47 -9.82
C GLU A 88 -8.56 9.92 -9.33
N GLU A 89 -9.05 10.12 -8.10
CA GLU A 89 -9.13 11.43 -7.47
C GLU A 89 -7.75 12.08 -7.33
N ASN A 90 -6.75 11.33 -6.82
CA ASN A 90 -5.39 11.82 -6.74
C ASN A 90 -4.82 12.23 -8.11
N TYR A 91 -5.12 11.46 -9.16
CA TYR A 91 -4.70 11.82 -10.52
C TYR A 91 -5.36 13.13 -10.99
N LYS A 92 -6.66 13.30 -10.75
CA LYS A 92 -7.39 14.53 -11.09
C LYS A 92 -6.84 15.73 -10.32
N LEU A 93 -6.65 15.59 -9.02
CA LEU A 93 -6.10 16.64 -8.15
C LEU A 93 -4.69 17.04 -8.57
N LYS A 94 -3.82 16.07 -8.89
CA LYS A 94 -2.46 16.36 -9.35
C LYS A 94 -2.47 17.16 -10.66
N LYS A 95 -3.33 16.78 -11.62
CA LYS A 95 -3.47 17.50 -12.89
C LYS A 95 -4.00 18.93 -12.69
N GLU A 96 -4.95 19.11 -11.78
CA GLU A 96 -5.48 20.43 -11.44
C GLU A 96 -4.42 21.30 -10.73
N GLN A 97 -3.64 20.71 -9.83
CA GLN A 97 -2.52 21.37 -9.17
C GLN A 97 -1.48 21.86 -10.18
N GLU A 98 -1.06 21.02 -11.13
CA GLU A 98 -0.12 21.40 -12.19
C GLU A 98 -0.65 22.58 -13.02
N LYS A 99 -1.93 22.52 -13.42
CA LYS A 99 -2.59 23.62 -14.15
C LYS A 99 -2.63 24.92 -13.34
N ASN A 100 -2.93 24.83 -12.05
CA ASN A 100 -2.99 26.00 -11.16
C ASN A 100 -1.60 26.62 -10.93
N VAL A 101 -0.55 25.80 -10.83
CA VAL A 101 0.84 26.28 -10.75
C VAL A 101 1.22 27.04 -12.02
N SER A 102 0.96 26.50 -13.21
CA SER A 102 1.26 27.19 -14.47
C SER A 102 0.52 28.52 -14.59
N LYS A 103 -0.76 28.56 -14.23
CA LYS A 103 -1.54 29.82 -14.21
C LYS A 103 -0.99 30.83 -13.21
N MET A 104 -0.62 30.38 -12.02
CA MET A 104 -0.06 31.26 -10.99
C MET A 104 1.27 31.87 -11.44
N GLU A 105 2.12 31.11 -12.13
CA GLU A 105 3.37 31.62 -12.71
C GLU A 105 3.11 32.68 -13.79
N GLU A 106 2.12 32.44 -14.66
CA GLU A 106 1.71 33.39 -15.69
C GLU A 106 1.15 34.69 -15.09
N GLU A 107 0.24 34.59 -14.12
CA GLU A 107 -0.31 35.74 -13.40
C GLU A 107 0.76 36.51 -12.61
N THR A 108 1.75 35.81 -12.03
CA THR A 108 2.85 36.46 -11.32
C THR A 108 3.71 37.30 -12.26
N LYS A 109 4.05 36.75 -13.44
CA LYS A 109 4.77 37.50 -14.48
C LYS A 109 3.95 38.69 -14.97
N TYR A 110 2.65 38.47 -15.24
CA TYR A 110 1.74 39.51 -15.68
C TYR A 110 1.65 40.66 -14.67
N LYS A 111 1.49 40.34 -13.38
CA LYS A 111 1.45 41.32 -12.28
C LYS A 111 2.76 42.10 -12.16
N ALA A 112 3.92 41.44 -12.27
CA ALA A 112 5.21 42.11 -12.18
C ALA A 112 5.38 43.17 -13.28
N VAL A 113 4.95 42.88 -14.50
CA VAL A 113 4.96 43.86 -15.61
C VAL A 113 4.06 45.06 -15.31
N LEU A 114 2.83 44.81 -14.83
CA LEU A 114 1.91 45.90 -14.48
C LEU A 114 2.42 46.75 -13.32
N GLU A 115 3.10 46.15 -12.34
CA GLU A 115 3.71 46.88 -11.23
C GLU A 115 4.80 47.84 -11.73
N VAL A 116 5.65 47.40 -12.67
CA VAL A 116 6.64 48.27 -13.30
C VAL A 116 5.97 49.41 -14.07
N MET A 117 4.94 49.13 -14.87
CA MET A 117 4.18 50.16 -15.60
C MET A 117 3.50 51.16 -14.65
N SER A 118 2.97 50.69 -13.52
CA SER A 118 2.37 51.52 -12.48
C SER A 118 3.41 52.43 -11.80
N ASN A 119 4.63 51.91 -11.60
CA ASN A 119 5.73 52.70 -11.04
C ASN A 119 6.19 53.79 -12.03
N ILE A 120 6.28 53.47 -13.33
CA ILE A 120 6.55 54.45 -14.40
C ILE A 120 5.49 55.54 -14.39
N TRP A 121 4.21 55.17 -14.34
CA TRP A 121 3.11 56.13 -14.26
C TRP A 121 3.21 57.04 -13.02
N THR A 122 3.59 56.46 -11.88
CA THR A 122 3.78 57.22 -10.64
C THR A 122 4.92 58.25 -10.77
N LYS A 123 6.05 57.87 -11.37
CA LYS A 123 7.17 58.80 -11.65
C LYS A 123 6.75 59.95 -12.56
N ILE A 124 5.98 59.67 -13.61
CA ILE A 124 5.42 60.71 -14.50
C ILE A 124 4.60 61.71 -13.69
N ASN A 125 3.71 61.24 -12.81
CA ASN A 125 2.86 62.10 -11.99
C ASN A 125 3.65 62.91 -10.95
N MET A 126 4.81 62.42 -10.53
CA MET A 126 5.73 63.13 -9.64
C MET A 126 6.64 64.13 -10.38
N GLY A 127 6.56 64.20 -11.70
CA GLY A 127 7.41 65.06 -12.54
C GLY A 127 8.79 64.48 -12.87
N ASP A 128 9.11 63.26 -12.41
CA ASP A 128 10.34 62.55 -12.75
C ASP A 128 10.22 61.89 -14.13
N THR A 129 10.21 62.74 -15.16
CA THR A 129 10.07 62.30 -16.55
C THR A 129 11.30 61.55 -17.04
N GLU A 130 12.50 61.91 -16.59
CA GLU A 130 13.73 61.27 -17.05
C GLU A 130 13.90 59.87 -16.43
N GLY A 131 13.61 59.71 -15.13
CA GLY A 131 13.58 58.40 -14.49
C GLY A 131 12.52 57.48 -15.11
N ALA A 132 11.34 58.02 -15.44
CA ALA A 132 10.30 57.27 -16.13
C ALA A 132 10.72 56.80 -17.54
N LYS A 133 11.46 57.64 -18.29
CA LYS A 133 12.02 57.28 -19.61
C LYS A 133 13.03 56.15 -19.53
N GLN A 134 13.94 56.18 -18.55
CA GLN A 134 14.94 55.11 -18.38
C GLN A 134 14.28 53.76 -18.08
N ASP A 135 13.28 53.77 -17.20
CA ASP A 135 12.54 52.56 -16.82
C ASP A 135 11.79 51.95 -18.02
N ILE A 136 11.08 52.77 -18.80
CA ILE A 136 10.28 52.26 -19.93
C ILE A 136 11.15 51.75 -21.09
N ILE A 137 12.34 52.34 -21.31
CA ILE A 137 13.31 51.86 -22.29
C ILE A 137 13.88 50.50 -21.85
N SER A 138 14.13 50.34 -20.56
CA SER A 138 14.65 49.09 -19.98
C SER A 138 13.63 47.95 -20.00
N LEU A 139 12.34 48.26 -20.08
CA LEU A 139 11.27 47.28 -20.06
C LEU A 139 11.21 46.45 -21.35
N ASP A 140 11.41 45.13 -21.26
CA ASP A 140 11.27 44.22 -22.40
C ASP A 140 9.79 43.96 -22.73
N SER A 141 9.35 44.46 -23.89
CA SER A 141 7.97 44.35 -24.36
C SER A 141 7.74 43.17 -25.33
N SER A 142 8.76 42.36 -25.61
CA SER A 142 8.68 41.25 -26.58
C SER A 142 7.63 40.20 -26.22
N SER A 143 7.43 39.97 -24.92
CA SER A 143 6.51 38.96 -24.37
C SER A 143 5.16 39.52 -23.93
N PHE A 144 4.89 40.80 -24.20
CA PHE A 144 3.65 41.44 -23.77
C PHE A 144 2.46 40.98 -24.58
N ASP A 145 1.38 40.68 -23.87
CA ASP A 145 0.06 40.52 -24.47
C ASP A 145 -0.50 41.86 -24.97
N ASP A 146 -1.66 41.80 -25.62
CA ASP A 146 -2.29 42.97 -26.24
C ASP A 146 -2.66 44.06 -25.22
N ILE A 147 -3.02 43.69 -23.99
CA ILE A 147 -3.41 44.64 -22.95
C ILE A 147 -2.17 45.34 -22.40
N GLN A 148 -1.14 44.58 -22.03
CA GLN A 148 0.14 45.09 -21.57
C GLN A 148 0.79 45.98 -22.63
N ARG A 149 0.71 45.59 -23.90
CA ARG A 149 1.20 46.38 -25.03
C ARG A 149 0.44 47.69 -25.18
N GLY A 150 -0.89 47.67 -25.02
CA GLY A 150 -1.70 48.89 -25.00
C GLY A 150 -1.26 49.88 -23.92
N TYR A 151 -0.99 49.39 -22.70
CA TYR A 151 -0.46 50.24 -21.62
C TYR A 151 0.96 50.74 -21.89
N TYR A 152 1.84 49.88 -22.39
CA TYR A 152 3.20 50.22 -22.78
C TYR A 152 3.21 51.36 -23.82
N GLU A 153 2.43 51.21 -24.90
CA GLU A 153 2.35 52.22 -25.96
C GLU A 153 1.77 53.54 -25.46
N ALA A 154 0.78 53.50 -24.56
CA ALA A 154 0.24 54.71 -23.94
C ALA A 154 1.31 55.45 -23.14
N LEU A 155 2.09 54.74 -22.32
CA LEU A 155 3.19 55.33 -21.56
C LEU A 155 4.30 55.86 -22.49
N CYS A 156 4.66 55.14 -23.55
CA CYS A 156 5.61 55.62 -24.56
C CYS A 156 5.15 56.94 -25.20
N LYS A 157 3.87 57.04 -25.59
CA LYS A 157 3.30 58.26 -26.17
C LYS A 157 3.37 59.44 -25.20
N ILE A 158 3.03 59.23 -23.93
CA ILE A 158 3.09 60.27 -22.90
C ILE A 158 4.52 60.77 -22.69
N LEU A 159 5.50 59.86 -22.74
CA LEU A 159 6.92 60.18 -22.59
C LEU A 159 7.60 60.65 -23.88
N SER A 160 6.86 60.72 -25.00
CA SER A 160 7.40 61.03 -26.33
C SER A 160 8.55 60.09 -26.76
N ILE A 161 8.43 58.80 -26.44
CA ILE A 161 9.35 57.74 -26.85
C ILE A 161 8.76 57.00 -28.04
N ASP A 162 9.58 56.74 -29.06
CA ASP A 162 9.18 55.87 -30.16
C ASP A 162 9.14 54.41 -29.66
N SER A 163 7.95 53.82 -29.64
CA SER A 163 7.74 52.44 -29.21
C SER A 163 8.42 51.40 -30.12
N THR A 164 8.92 51.83 -31.29
CA THR A 164 9.61 50.97 -32.26
C THR A 164 11.14 51.02 -32.18
N THR A 165 11.73 51.92 -31.36
CA THR A 165 13.19 52.00 -31.17
C THR A 165 13.71 50.95 -30.18
N LYS A 166 13.47 49.67 -30.48
CA LYS A 166 14.33 48.56 -30.07
C LYS A 166 14.77 47.80 -31.32
N GLN A 167 15.58 48.45 -32.16
CA GLN A 167 16.42 47.68 -33.07
C GLN A 167 17.57 47.07 -32.26
N PRO A 168 17.90 45.78 -32.45
CA PRO A 168 19.09 45.20 -31.85
C PRO A 168 20.29 45.97 -32.41
N ILE A 169 21.19 46.38 -31.51
CA ILE A 169 22.52 46.83 -31.89
C ILE A 169 23.20 45.59 -32.47
N THR A 170 23.15 45.40 -33.80
CA THR A 170 24.03 44.46 -34.47
C THR A 170 25.44 45.00 -34.30
N GLU A 171 26.23 44.35 -33.45
CA GLU A 171 27.69 44.50 -33.43
C GLU A 171 28.22 44.20 -34.83
N ASN A 172 28.46 45.26 -35.60
CA ASN A 172 29.33 45.19 -36.76
C ASN A 172 30.75 44.95 -36.23
N ASN A 173 31.13 43.69 -36.08
CA ASN A 173 32.54 43.33 -36.07
C ASN A 173 33.08 43.56 -37.49
N ALA A 174 33.63 44.76 -37.67
CA ALA A 174 34.45 45.11 -38.81
C ALA A 174 35.79 44.36 -38.72
N GLN A 175 36.12 43.70 -39.84
CA GLN A 175 37.43 43.27 -40.35
C GLN A 175 38.25 42.25 -39.56
#